data_AF-A0A143Q7F6-F1
#
_entry.id   AF-A0A143Q7F6-F1
#
_cell.length_a   1.000
_cell.length_b   1.000
_cell.length_c   1.000
_cell.angle_alpha   90.00
_cell.angle_beta   90.00
_cell.angle_gamma   90.00
#
_symmetry.space_group_name_H-M   'P 1'
#
loop_
_entity.id
_entity.type
_entity.pdbx_description
1 polymer ?
#
loop_
_entity_poly.entity_id
_entity_poly.type
_entity_poly.pdbx_seq_one_letter_code
_entity_poly.pdbx_strand_id
1 'polypeptide(L)'
;MAIDVHVVRVFTDPEGRHGNPLGIVDAAAVAPSARQELARRLNYSETVFVDVPSAPTESTAVRIHTPAAELPFAGHPTVGTAAWLARRGTPVTALVVPAGSVAVRVDGDQVSVRARADWAPEFEIEQFSTVDAVLAVDPTRYTDGQHYVWAWVDEAAGRIRSRMFAPDMGIAEDEATGAAALRITAHLRRSLHIEQGRGSQLITTLGDDGWIDLGGRVAAENTRSVPDEESQPV
;
A
#
# COMPACT_ATOMS: atom_id res chain seq x y z
N MET A 1 -11.57 -4.66 -25.70
CA MET A 1 -11.32 -6.04 -25.23
C MET A 1 -11.77 -6.19 -23.77
N ALA A 2 -11.52 -7.30 -23.07
CA ALA A 2 -11.73 -7.35 -21.62
C ALA A 2 -10.39 -7.12 -20.93
N ILE A 3 -10.36 -6.31 -19.87
CA ILE A 3 -9.18 -6.03 -19.06
C ILE A 3 -9.29 -6.86 -17.78
N ASP A 4 -8.31 -7.73 -17.55
CA ASP A 4 -8.23 -8.47 -16.30
C ASP A 4 -7.61 -7.61 -15.20
N VAL A 5 -8.30 -7.56 -14.07
CA VAL A 5 -7.89 -6.85 -12.86
C VAL A 5 -7.70 -7.90 -11.78
N HIS A 6 -6.45 -8.19 -11.47
CA HIS A 6 -6.08 -9.06 -10.36
C HIS A 6 -6.24 -8.27 -9.06
N VAL A 7 -6.82 -8.90 -8.04
CA VAL A 7 -7.06 -8.24 -6.77
C VAL A 7 -6.27 -8.96 -5.69
N VAL A 8 -5.56 -8.18 -4.88
CA VAL A 8 -4.92 -8.66 -3.66
C VAL A 8 -5.29 -7.73 -2.52
N ARG A 9 -5.18 -8.26 -1.30
CA ARG A 9 -5.41 -7.52 -0.07
C ARG A 9 -4.12 -7.47 0.70
N VAL A 10 -3.59 -6.27 0.93
CA VAL A 10 -2.24 -6.05 1.45
C VAL A 10 -2.31 -5.70 2.93
N PHE A 11 -1.33 -6.16 3.72
CA PHE A 11 -1.24 -5.98 5.17
C PHE A 11 -2.37 -6.67 5.94
N THR A 12 -2.70 -7.89 5.54
CA THR A 12 -3.71 -8.70 6.23
C THR A 12 -3.24 -9.16 7.60
N ASP A 13 -4.19 -9.58 8.43
CA ASP A 13 -3.87 -10.39 9.60
C ASP A 13 -3.38 -11.81 9.20
N PRO A 14 -2.95 -12.66 10.15
CA PRO A 14 -2.51 -14.03 9.88
C PRO A 14 -3.57 -14.93 9.24
N GLU A 15 -4.86 -14.62 9.39
CA GLU A 15 -5.96 -15.36 8.78
C GLU A 15 -6.35 -14.81 7.39
N GLY A 16 -5.65 -13.79 6.89
CA GLY A 16 -5.92 -13.18 5.59
C GLY A 16 -7.07 -12.18 5.57
N ARG A 17 -7.54 -11.73 6.75
CA ARG A 17 -8.61 -10.71 6.90
C ARG A 17 -8.01 -9.29 6.92
N HIS A 18 -8.87 -8.28 6.97
CA HIS A 18 -8.50 -6.85 7.04
C HIS A 18 -7.78 -6.37 5.79
N GLY A 19 -6.73 -5.56 5.87
CA GLY A 19 -5.92 -5.16 4.72
C GLY A 19 -6.56 -4.19 3.74
N ASN A 20 -5.71 -3.56 2.93
CA ASN A 20 -6.12 -2.63 1.89
C ASN A 20 -6.20 -3.37 0.53
N PRO A 21 -7.35 -3.37 -0.17
CA PRO A 21 -7.47 -3.97 -1.48
C PRO A 21 -6.70 -3.17 -2.55
N LEU A 22 -6.00 -3.89 -3.42
CA LEU A 22 -5.21 -3.35 -4.51
C LEU A 22 -5.64 -3.98 -5.84
N GLY A 23 -5.95 -3.14 -6.83
CA GLY A 23 -6.11 -3.58 -8.21
C GLY A 23 -4.76 -3.66 -8.93
N ILE A 24 -4.48 -4.77 -9.61
CA ILE A 24 -3.27 -4.97 -10.42
C ILE A 24 -3.70 -5.32 -11.84
N VAL A 25 -3.18 -4.57 -12.81
CA VAL A 25 -3.48 -4.69 -14.23
C VAL A 25 -2.19 -4.86 -14.99
N ASP A 26 -2.20 -5.75 -16.00
CA ASP A 26 -1.10 -5.84 -16.95
C ASP A 26 -1.01 -4.53 -17.74
N ALA A 27 0.15 -3.86 -17.65
CA ALA A 27 0.41 -2.61 -18.33
C ALA A 27 0.28 -2.71 -19.87
N ALA A 28 0.47 -3.91 -20.45
CA ALA A 28 0.30 -4.15 -21.88
C ALA A 28 -1.18 -4.20 -22.31
N ALA A 29 -2.11 -4.44 -21.38
CA ALA A 29 -3.55 -4.48 -21.67
C ALA A 29 -4.19 -3.10 -21.74
N VAL A 30 -3.51 -2.04 -21.28
CA VAL A 30 -4.08 -0.68 -21.18
C VAL A 30 -3.06 0.38 -21.59
N ALA A 31 -3.39 1.15 -22.62
CA ALA A 31 -2.56 2.26 -23.10
C ALA A 31 -2.30 3.28 -21.96
N PRO A 32 -1.10 3.89 -21.88
CA PRO A 32 -0.77 4.83 -20.81
C PRO A 32 -1.79 5.96 -20.60
N SER A 33 -2.39 6.48 -21.68
CA SER A 33 -3.43 7.52 -21.64
C SER A 33 -4.73 7.09 -20.98
N ALA A 34 -5.06 5.80 -20.97
CA ALA A 34 -6.31 5.27 -20.39
C ALA A 34 -6.18 4.83 -18.93
N ARG A 35 -4.95 4.75 -18.40
CA ARG A 35 -4.69 4.19 -17.07
C ARG A 35 -5.37 4.97 -15.94
N GLN A 36 -5.35 6.30 -16.01
CA GLN A 36 -5.97 7.16 -15.00
C GLN A 36 -7.49 6.99 -14.97
N GLU A 37 -8.12 6.93 -16.15
CA GLU A 37 -9.56 6.75 -16.26
C GLU A 37 -9.98 5.36 -15.78
N LEU A 38 -9.21 4.31 -16.10
CA LEU A 38 -9.45 2.98 -15.56
C LEU A 38 -9.31 2.95 -14.03
N ALA A 39 -8.26 3.54 -13.46
CA ALA A 39 -8.08 3.60 -12.01
C ALA A 39 -9.27 4.29 -11.32
N ARG A 40 -9.75 5.40 -11.88
CA ARG A 40 -10.95 6.12 -11.43
C ARG A 40 -12.21 5.24 -11.46
N ARG A 41 -12.42 4.49 -12.55
CA ARG A 41 -13.56 3.56 -12.69
C ARG A 41 -13.49 2.38 -11.73
N LEU A 42 -12.30 1.82 -11.53
CA LEU A 42 -12.09 0.66 -10.64
C LEU A 42 -12.29 1.02 -9.17
N ASN A 43 -12.03 2.29 -8.82
CA ASN A 43 -12.26 2.89 -7.51
C ASN A 43 -11.66 2.09 -6.33
N TYR A 44 -10.47 1.52 -6.56
CA TYR A 44 -9.59 1.11 -5.48
C TYR A 44 -8.84 2.33 -4.93
N SER A 45 -8.31 2.23 -3.71
CA SER A 45 -7.37 3.21 -3.16
C SER A 45 -6.27 3.50 -4.19
N GLU A 46 -5.72 2.42 -4.77
CA GLU A 46 -4.77 2.48 -5.87
C GLU A 46 -5.00 1.32 -6.85
N THR A 47 -4.69 1.59 -8.11
CA THR A 47 -4.55 0.60 -9.18
C THR A 47 -3.11 0.64 -9.70
N VAL A 48 -2.48 -0.53 -9.78
CA VAL A 48 -1.15 -0.71 -10.33
C VAL A 48 -1.22 -1.21 -11.77
N PHE A 49 -0.42 -0.58 -12.62
CA PHE A 49 -0.11 -1.08 -13.96
C PHE A 49 1.34 -1.56 -13.96
N VAL A 50 1.52 -2.86 -14.14
CA VAL A 50 2.83 -3.51 -14.05
C VAL A 50 3.21 -4.12 -15.39
N ASP A 51 4.45 -3.94 -15.81
CA ASP A 51 5.00 -4.68 -16.95
C ASP A 51 5.22 -6.12 -16.52
N VAL A 52 4.32 -7.02 -16.92
CA VAL A 52 4.28 -8.38 -16.39
C VAL A 52 5.39 -9.23 -17.00
N PRO A 53 6.40 -9.69 -16.24
CA PRO A 53 7.47 -10.51 -16.80
C PRO A 53 6.93 -11.88 -17.25
N SER A 54 7.48 -12.43 -18.35
CA SER A 54 7.18 -13.78 -18.81
C SER A 54 8.04 -14.86 -18.14
N ALA A 55 9.11 -14.46 -17.44
CA ALA A 55 10.04 -15.30 -16.69
C ALA A 55 10.61 -14.50 -15.50
N PRO A 56 11.25 -15.15 -14.51
CA PRO A 56 11.94 -14.44 -13.42
C PRO A 56 12.94 -13.40 -13.95
N THR A 57 12.92 -12.21 -13.36
CA THR A 57 13.78 -11.07 -13.72
C THR A 57 14.21 -10.33 -12.46
N GLU A 58 15.29 -9.57 -12.53
CA GLU A 58 15.75 -8.75 -11.41
C GLU A 58 14.74 -7.66 -11.06
N SER A 59 14.19 -6.98 -12.07
CA SER A 59 13.26 -5.88 -11.88
C SER A 59 12.20 -5.78 -12.96
N THR A 60 11.09 -5.10 -12.62
CA THR A 60 10.07 -4.69 -13.58
C THR A 60 9.49 -3.32 -13.26
N ALA A 61 8.92 -2.64 -14.25
CA ALA A 61 8.34 -1.31 -14.11
C ALA A 61 6.90 -1.36 -13.59
N VAL A 62 6.57 -0.39 -12.74
CA VAL A 62 5.27 -0.25 -12.07
C VAL A 62 4.84 1.21 -12.11
N ARG A 63 3.58 1.44 -12.50
CA ARG A 63 2.90 2.74 -12.43
C ARG A 63 1.73 2.64 -11.47
N ILE A 64 1.59 3.61 -10.56
CA ILE A 64 0.62 3.55 -9.46
C ILE A 64 -0.35 4.70 -9.63
N HIS A 65 -1.63 4.41 -9.77
CA HIS A 65 -2.66 5.43 -9.92
C HIS A 65 -3.69 5.33 -8.79
N THR A 66 -3.95 6.45 -8.13
CA THR A 66 -5.19 6.65 -7.38
C THR A 66 -6.32 6.97 -8.36
N PRO A 67 -7.59 7.05 -7.92
CA PRO A 67 -8.67 7.58 -8.76
C PRO A 67 -8.43 9.00 -9.28
N ALA A 68 -7.62 9.81 -8.58
CA ALA A 68 -7.40 11.22 -8.89
C ALA A 68 -6.12 11.50 -9.69
N ALA A 69 -5.04 10.76 -9.43
CA ALA A 69 -3.72 11.03 -10.01
C ALA A 69 -2.77 9.84 -9.92
N GLU A 70 -1.69 9.90 -10.72
CA GLU A 70 -0.53 9.03 -10.60
C GLU A 70 0.33 9.40 -9.38
N LEU A 71 0.79 8.40 -8.64
CA LEU A 71 1.72 8.55 -7.53
C LEU A 71 3.13 8.12 -7.94
N PRO A 72 4.18 8.84 -7.50
CA PRO A 72 5.55 8.43 -7.78
C PRO A 72 5.97 7.18 -6.99
N PHE A 73 5.34 6.93 -5.84
CA PHE A 73 5.50 5.75 -5.01
C PHE A 73 4.30 5.58 -4.08
N ALA A 74 3.99 4.33 -3.74
CA ALA A 74 3.12 3.99 -2.63
C ALA A 74 3.53 2.63 -2.03
N GLY A 75 3.46 2.53 -0.70
CA GLY A 75 3.93 1.36 0.04
C GLY A 75 3.11 0.09 -0.20
N HIS A 76 1.80 0.12 0.09
CA HIS A 76 0.97 -1.08 -0.08
C HIS A 76 0.88 -1.55 -1.55
N PRO A 77 0.82 -0.67 -2.57
CA PRO A 77 0.79 -1.11 -3.97
C PRO A 77 2.06 -1.86 -4.38
N THR A 78 3.22 -1.44 -3.91
CA THR A 78 4.50 -2.10 -4.21
C THR A 78 4.62 -3.46 -3.51
N VAL A 79 4.22 -3.56 -2.23
CA VAL A 79 4.15 -4.85 -1.50
C VAL A 79 3.18 -5.83 -2.18
N GLY A 80 1.97 -5.37 -2.52
CA GLY A 80 0.95 -6.21 -3.17
C GLY A 80 1.38 -6.70 -4.54
N THR A 81 1.98 -5.83 -5.35
CA THR A 81 2.50 -6.19 -6.69
C THR A 81 3.61 -7.21 -6.61
N ALA A 82 4.57 -7.03 -5.69
CA ALA A 82 5.65 -7.99 -5.45
C ALA A 82 5.10 -9.37 -5.02
N ALA A 83 4.13 -9.40 -4.12
CA ALA A 83 3.48 -10.64 -3.67
C ALA A 83 2.74 -11.35 -4.82
N TRP A 84 2.03 -10.61 -5.66
CA TRP A 84 1.34 -11.14 -6.82
C TRP A 84 2.33 -11.73 -7.85
N LEU A 85 3.40 -11.00 -8.18
CA LEU A 85 4.47 -11.47 -9.08
C LEU A 85 5.14 -12.75 -8.57
N ALA A 86 5.41 -12.85 -7.26
CA ALA A 86 5.98 -14.04 -6.66
C ALA A 86 5.04 -15.26 -6.76
N ARG A 87 3.74 -15.08 -6.46
CA ARG A 87 2.72 -16.15 -6.51
C ARG A 87 2.49 -16.73 -7.89
N ARG A 88 2.59 -15.89 -8.93
CA ARG A 88 2.46 -16.34 -10.32
C ARG A 88 3.74 -16.98 -10.88
N GLY A 89 4.80 -17.10 -10.08
CA GLY A 89 6.06 -17.74 -10.48
C GLY A 89 7.05 -16.82 -11.22
N THR A 90 6.86 -15.51 -11.16
CA THR A 90 7.78 -14.52 -11.75
C THR A 90 8.24 -13.51 -10.70
N PRO A 91 8.88 -13.97 -9.61
CA PRO A 91 9.35 -13.06 -8.56
C PRO A 91 10.39 -12.08 -9.12
N VAL A 92 10.47 -10.92 -8.48
CA VAL A 92 11.43 -9.86 -8.77
C VAL A 92 12.14 -9.45 -7.49
N THR A 93 13.36 -8.93 -7.61
CA THR A 93 14.13 -8.38 -6.50
C THR A 93 14.01 -6.87 -6.40
N ALA A 94 13.43 -6.21 -7.41
CA ALA A 94 13.11 -4.79 -7.37
C ALA A 94 11.88 -4.43 -8.22
N LEU A 95 11.17 -3.37 -7.83
CA LEU A 95 10.16 -2.70 -8.65
C LEU A 95 10.68 -1.31 -9.01
N VAL A 96 10.62 -0.95 -10.30
CA VAL A 96 10.98 0.38 -10.77
C VAL A 96 9.72 1.24 -10.82
N VAL A 97 9.60 2.16 -9.88
CA VAL A 97 8.51 3.15 -9.81
C VAL A 97 9.04 4.54 -10.21
N PRO A 98 8.19 5.54 -10.46
CA PRO A 98 8.67 6.87 -10.83
C PRO A 98 9.59 7.53 -9.77
N ALA A 99 9.44 7.21 -8.48
CA ALA A 99 10.34 7.68 -7.43
C ALA A 99 11.73 7.03 -7.45
N GLY A 100 11.90 5.87 -8.10
CA GLY A 100 13.14 5.12 -8.15
C GLY A 100 12.97 3.60 -8.05
N SER A 101 14.08 2.90 -7.83
CA SER A 101 14.09 1.45 -7.63
C SER A 101 13.75 1.11 -6.17
N VAL A 102 12.76 0.24 -5.99
CA VAL A 102 12.26 -0.27 -4.71
C VAL A 102 12.71 -1.71 -4.56
N ALA A 103 13.64 -2.01 -3.65
CA ALA A 103 14.07 -3.38 -3.43
C ALA A 103 12.94 -4.22 -2.82
N VAL A 104 12.81 -5.47 -3.26
CA VAL A 104 11.77 -6.42 -2.85
C VAL A 104 12.40 -7.61 -2.16
N ARG A 105 11.79 -8.05 -1.06
CA ARG A 105 12.12 -9.30 -0.39
C ARG A 105 10.85 -10.08 -0.10
N VAL A 106 10.85 -11.34 -0.50
CA VAL A 106 9.77 -12.31 -0.25
C VAL A 106 10.33 -13.41 0.64
N ASP A 107 9.69 -13.63 1.78
CA ASP A 107 10.03 -14.69 2.73
C ASP A 107 8.76 -15.40 3.18
N GLY A 108 8.51 -16.58 2.61
CA GLY A 108 7.25 -17.31 2.81
C GLY A 108 6.03 -16.48 2.40
N ASP A 109 5.20 -16.15 3.39
CA ASP A 109 3.98 -15.35 3.24
C ASP A 109 4.16 -13.88 3.62
N GLN A 110 5.39 -13.46 3.96
CA GLN A 110 5.76 -12.06 4.20
C GLN A 110 6.42 -11.47 2.95
N VAL A 111 5.97 -10.27 2.58
CA VAL A 111 6.59 -9.48 1.51
C VAL A 111 6.96 -8.12 2.06
N SER A 112 8.18 -7.67 1.78
CA SER A 112 8.67 -6.36 2.18
C SER A 112 9.32 -5.62 1.01
N VAL A 113 9.21 -4.30 1.06
CA VAL A 113 9.79 -3.37 0.11
C VAL A 113 10.65 -2.35 0.83
N ARG A 114 11.79 -1.97 0.25
CA ARG A 114 12.65 -0.92 0.79
C ARG A 114 12.31 0.42 0.16
N ALA A 115 11.90 1.38 0.98
CA ALA A 115 11.52 2.72 0.54
C ALA A 115 12.08 3.81 1.48
N ARG A 116 12.14 5.04 0.99
CA ARG A 116 12.52 6.19 1.82
C ARG A 116 11.30 6.82 2.47
N ALA A 117 11.44 7.27 3.71
CA ALA A 117 10.36 7.97 4.40
C ALA A 117 9.97 9.29 3.71
N ASP A 118 10.91 9.95 3.04
CA ASP A 118 10.67 11.20 2.32
C ASP A 118 9.93 11.03 0.98
N TRP A 119 9.71 9.79 0.52
CA TRP A 119 8.84 9.48 -0.62
C TRP A 119 7.35 9.45 -0.25
N ALA A 120 7.04 9.29 1.04
CA ALA A 120 5.66 9.33 1.52
C ALA A 120 5.18 10.79 1.68
N PRO A 121 3.88 11.10 1.60
CA PRO A 121 3.36 12.41 2.01
C PRO A 121 3.64 12.69 3.50
N GLU A 122 3.43 13.93 3.93
CA GLU A 122 3.43 14.29 5.35
C GLU A 122 2.13 13.86 6.01
N PHE A 123 2.21 13.51 7.30
CA PHE A 123 1.07 13.14 8.14
C PHE A 123 1.17 13.88 9.46
N GLU A 124 0.03 14.27 10.00
CA GLU A 124 -0.10 14.70 11.39
C GLU A 124 -0.06 13.47 12.29
N ILE A 125 1.10 13.21 12.90
CA ILE A 125 1.32 12.05 13.77
C ILE A 125 1.00 12.44 15.22
N GLU A 126 -0.04 11.85 15.78
CA GLU A 126 -0.51 12.14 17.14
C GLU A 126 -0.43 10.88 18.01
N GLN A 127 0.33 10.99 19.11
CA GLN A 127 0.42 9.93 20.10
C GLN A 127 -0.64 10.10 21.20
N PHE A 128 -1.36 9.02 21.48
CA PHE A 128 -2.27 8.86 22.60
C PHE A 128 -1.61 8.05 23.72
N SER A 129 -2.10 8.23 24.95
CA SER A 129 -1.58 7.54 26.13
C SER A 129 -2.03 6.08 26.22
N THR A 130 -3.16 5.71 25.61
CA THR A 130 -3.70 4.35 25.64
C THR A 130 -4.26 3.92 24.30
N VAL A 131 -4.26 2.60 24.06
CA VAL A 131 -4.91 1.97 22.91
C VAL A 131 -6.41 2.30 22.88
N ASP A 132 -7.10 2.24 24.02
CA ASP A 132 -8.52 2.56 24.11
C ASP A 132 -8.83 3.99 23.64
N ALA A 133 -7.95 4.95 23.94
CA ALA A 133 -8.13 6.32 23.47
C ALA A 133 -7.99 6.43 21.95
N VAL A 134 -7.06 5.70 21.33
CA VAL A 134 -6.94 5.59 19.86
C VAL A 134 -8.21 4.99 19.24
N LEU A 135 -8.73 3.91 19.83
CA LEU A 135 -9.94 3.24 19.35
C LEU A 135 -11.18 4.12 19.52
N ALA A 136 -11.21 4.97 20.55
CA ALA A 136 -12.31 5.89 20.83
C ALA A 136 -12.29 7.18 19.99
N VAL A 137 -11.26 7.43 19.17
CA VAL A 137 -11.20 8.62 18.30
C VAL A 137 -12.39 8.65 17.35
N ASP A 138 -13.17 9.73 17.39
CA ASP A 138 -14.20 10.03 16.40
C ASP A 138 -13.53 10.58 15.13
N PRO A 139 -13.64 9.89 13.97
CA PRO A 139 -13.04 10.37 12.72
C PRO A 139 -13.57 11.74 12.27
N THR A 140 -14.80 12.10 12.68
CA THR A 140 -15.43 13.37 12.29
C THR A 140 -14.80 14.59 12.97
N ARG A 141 -13.91 14.38 13.95
CA ARG A 141 -13.13 15.47 14.56
C ARG A 141 -12.13 16.09 13.58
N TYR A 142 -11.75 15.37 12.53
CA TYR A 142 -10.82 15.82 11.51
C TYR A 142 -11.58 16.32 10.28
N THR A 143 -11.34 17.58 9.90
CA THR A 143 -12.05 18.23 8.79
C THR A 143 -11.20 18.38 7.53
N ASP A 144 -9.88 18.29 7.67
CA ASP A 144 -8.87 18.40 6.60
C ASP A 144 -7.65 17.54 6.95
N GLY A 145 -6.67 17.47 6.06
CA GLY A 145 -5.37 16.86 6.31
C GLY A 145 -5.34 15.34 6.32
N GLN A 146 -4.21 14.79 6.78
CA GLN A 146 -3.95 13.35 6.91
C GLN A 146 -3.45 13.06 8.33
N HIS A 147 -4.29 12.43 9.14
CA HIS A 147 -4.09 12.24 10.57
C HIS A 147 -3.76 10.79 10.88
N TYR A 148 -2.61 10.56 11.50
CA TYR A 148 -2.15 9.26 11.93
C TYR A 148 -2.05 9.20 13.45
N VAL A 149 -3.10 8.67 14.07
CA VAL A 149 -3.19 8.53 15.53
C VAL A 149 -2.66 7.18 15.98
N TRP A 150 -1.95 7.14 17.09
CA TRP A 150 -1.37 5.89 17.56
C TRP A 150 -1.12 5.86 19.08
N ALA A 151 -0.95 4.66 19.62
CA ALA A 151 -0.50 4.43 20.99
C ALA A 151 0.39 3.19 21.06
N TRP A 152 1.28 3.16 22.05
CA TRP A 152 2.05 1.96 22.35
C TRP A 152 1.13 0.84 22.85
N VAL A 153 1.27 -0.33 22.26
CA VAL A 153 0.77 -1.60 22.81
C VAL A 153 1.85 -2.20 23.71
N ASP A 154 3.08 -2.20 23.22
CA ASP A 154 4.28 -2.61 23.93
C ASP A 154 5.46 -1.81 23.38
N GLU A 155 5.90 -0.80 24.12
CA GLU A 155 7.01 0.06 23.71
C GLU A 155 8.34 -0.69 23.67
N ALA A 156 8.58 -1.66 24.55
CA ALA A 156 9.83 -2.41 24.54
C ALA A 156 9.92 -3.27 23.26
N ALA A 157 8.82 -3.89 22.86
CA ALA A 157 8.74 -4.69 21.63
C ALA A 157 8.50 -3.88 20.35
N GLY A 158 8.33 -2.55 20.44
CA GLY A 158 8.05 -1.71 19.27
C GLY A 158 6.67 -1.97 18.65
N ARG A 159 5.68 -2.35 19.45
CA ARG A 159 4.31 -2.65 18.99
C ARG A 159 3.40 -1.45 19.21
N ILE A 160 2.72 -1.00 18.15
CA ILE A 160 1.76 0.09 18.22
C ILE A 160 0.39 -0.32 17.69
N ARG A 161 -0.65 0.36 18.20
CA ARG A 161 -1.98 0.40 17.61
C ARG A 161 -2.16 1.75 16.94
N SER A 162 -2.72 1.80 15.74
CA SER A 162 -2.89 3.03 14.97
C SER A 162 -4.17 3.09 14.16
N ARG A 163 -4.59 4.31 13.80
CA ARG A 163 -5.66 4.58 12.84
C ARG A 163 -5.24 5.75 11.96
N MET A 164 -5.73 5.77 10.73
CA MET A 164 -5.40 6.81 9.75
C MET A 164 -6.68 7.41 9.19
N PHE A 165 -6.75 8.73 9.12
CA PHE A 165 -7.90 9.48 8.62
C PHE A 165 -7.43 10.50 7.57
N ALA A 166 -8.13 10.62 6.45
CA ALA A 166 -7.79 11.57 5.38
C ALA A 166 -9.07 12.17 4.76
N PRO A 167 -9.76 13.08 5.48
CA PRO A 167 -11.02 13.67 5.03
C PRO A 167 -10.92 14.40 3.69
N ASP A 168 -9.79 15.03 3.37
CA ASP A 168 -9.56 15.71 2.08
C ASP A 168 -9.61 14.75 0.89
N MET A 169 -9.35 13.46 1.13
CA MET A 169 -9.43 12.40 0.12
C MET A 169 -10.77 11.67 0.16
N GLY A 170 -11.73 12.13 0.99
CA GLY A 170 -12.98 11.44 1.26
C GLY A 170 -12.81 10.13 2.04
N ILE A 171 -11.64 9.91 2.65
CA ILE A 171 -11.33 8.69 3.39
C ILE A 171 -11.61 8.95 4.87
N ALA A 172 -12.78 8.47 5.32
CA ALA A 172 -13.16 8.57 6.72
C ALA A 172 -12.18 7.82 7.63
N GLU A 173 -11.72 6.64 7.21
CA GLU A 173 -10.64 5.87 7.86
C GLU A 173 -10.00 4.91 6.87
N ASP A 174 -8.67 4.87 6.81
CA ASP A 174 -7.92 3.89 6.01
C ASP A 174 -7.54 2.67 6.85
N GLU A 175 -7.78 1.48 6.30
CA GLU A 175 -7.54 0.20 6.97
C GLU A 175 -6.04 -0.05 7.18
N ALA A 176 -5.21 0.26 6.18
CA ALA A 176 -3.77 0.03 6.24
C ALA A 176 -2.99 1.03 5.37
N THR A 177 -2.18 1.87 6.00
CA THR A 177 -1.49 2.99 5.35
C THR A 177 0.02 2.82 5.39
N GLY A 178 0.58 2.17 4.37
CA GLY A 178 2.03 1.94 4.29
C GLY A 178 2.86 3.23 4.29
N ALA A 179 2.37 4.31 3.70
CA ALA A 179 3.04 5.60 3.71
C ALA A 179 3.18 6.20 5.11
N ALA A 180 2.12 6.13 5.92
CA ALA A 180 2.15 6.59 7.31
C ALA A 180 3.05 5.69 8.16
N ALA A 181 3.06 4.38 7.90
CA ALA A 181 4.00 3.44 8.54
C ALA A 181 5.47 3.83 8.30
N LEU A 182 5.85 4.22 7.07
CA LEU A 182 7.20 4.75 6.82
C LEU A 182 7.50 6.01 7.64
N ARG A 183 6.55 6.95 7.70
CA ARG A 183 6.72 8.23 8.39
C ARG A 183 6.83 8.06 9.90
N ILE A 184 5.99 7.23 10.53
CA ILE A 184 6.06 7.00 11.97
C ILE A 184 7.31 6.21 12.38
N THR A 185 7.75 5.25 11.58
CA THR A 185 9.01 4.51 11.82
C THR A 185 10.22 5.45 11.76
N ALA A 186 10.24 6.39 10.80
CA ALA A 186 11.26 7.43 10.75
C ALA A 186 11.18 8.39 11.95
N HIS A 187 9.96 8.80 12.33
CA HIS A 187 9.72 9.70 13.46
C HIS A 187 10.21 9.11 14.79
N LEU A 188 9.85 7.85 15.07
CA LEU A 188 10.23 7.14 16.29
C LEU A 188 11.65 6.57 16.25
N ARG A 189 12.31 6.59 15.07
CA ARG A 189 13.65 6.07 14.83
C ARG A 189 13.85 4.64 15.35
N ARG A 190 12.88 3.77 15.08
CA ARG A 190 12.95 2.35 15.44
C ARG A 190 12.02 1.49 14.59
N SER A 191 12.34 0.21 14.48
CA SER A 191 11.48 -0.80 13.85
C SER A 191 10.18 -0.97 14.62
N LEU A 192 9.07 -1.18 13.89
CA LEU A 192 7.72 -1.25 14.45
C LEU A 192 6.93 -2.44 13.92
N HIS A 193 6.11 -3.01 14.80
CA HIS A 193 4.98 -3.86 14.46
C HIS A 193 3.70 -3.06 14.69
N ILE A 194 2.97 -2.81 13.61
CA ILE A 194 1.85 -1.87 13.58
C ILE A 194 0.56 -2.65 13.36
N GLU A 195 -0.38 -2.51 14.28
CA GLU A 195 -1.77 -2.93 14.08
C GLU A 195 -2.61 -1.70 13.71
N GLN A 196 -3.12 -1.65 12.48
CA GLN A 196 -3.90 -0.53 11.94
C GLN A 196 -5.35 -0.93 11.66
N GLY A 197 -6.27 0.06 11.70
CA GLY A 197 -7.62 -0.10 11.17
C GLY A 197 -8.44 -1.08 12.00
N ARG A 198 -8.99 -2.12 11.39
CA ARG A 198 -9.77 -3.16 12.09
C ARG A 198 -8.91 -4.36 12.53
N GLY A 199 -7.65 -4.42 12.13
CA GLY A 199 -6.75 -5.54 12.45
C GLY A 199 -5.62 -5.78 11.46
N SER A 200 -5.40 -4.86 10.52
CA SER A 200 -4.30 -4.91 9.57
C SER A 200 -2.94 -4.90 10.26
N GLN A 201 -1.99 -5.67 9.71
CA GLN A 201 -0.65 -5.79 10.29
C GLN A 201 0.42 -5.34 9.30
N LEU A 202 1.18 -4.32 9.71
CA LEU A 202 2.34 -3.81 8.98
C LEU A 202 3.60 -4.02 9.84
N ILE A 203 4.69 -4.39 9.21
CA ILE A 203 5.99 -4.55 9.84
C ILE A 203 6.94 -3.58 9.16
N THR A 204 7.66 -2.81 9.96
CA THR A 204 8.69 -1.91 9.46
C THR A 204 10.01 -2.17 10.16
N THR A 205 11.09 -2.16 9.38
CA THR A 205 12.46 -2.25 9.90
C THR A 205 13.20 -0.98 9.53
N LEU A 206 13.69 -0.26 10.54
CA LEU A 206 14.53 0.90 10.32
C LEU A 206 15.86 0.45 9.70
N GLY A 207 16.23 1.05 8.58
CA GLY A 207 17.55 0.93 7.98
C GLY A 207 18.36 2.22 8.11
N ASP A 208 19.50 2.25 7.44
CA ASP A 208 20.39 3.41 7.41
C ASP A 208 19.88 4.51 6.45
N ASP A 209 20.34 5.74 6.64
CA ASP A 209 20.16 6.86 5.70
C ASP A 209 18.71 7.14 5.26
N GLY A 210 17.74 6.90 6.16
CA GLY A 210 16.31 7.17 5.92
C GLY A 210 15.59 6.06 5.14
N TRP A 211 16.25 4.94 4.88
CA TRP A 211 15.64 3.74 4.31
C TRP A 211 14.88 2.94 5.36
N ILE A 212 13.72 2.44 4.97
CA ILE A 212 12.86 1.59 5.80
C ILE A 212 12.39 0.42 4.95
N ASP A 213 12.54 -0.79 5.49
CA ASP A 213 11.87 -1.96 4.92
C ASP A 213 10.43 -1.97 5.46
N LEU A 214 9.43 -1.84 4.60
CA LEU A 214 8.01 -1.91 4.90
C LEU A 214 7.45 -3.20 4.34
N GLY A 215 6.77 -3.99 5.16
CA GLY A 215 6.21 -5.26 4.70
C GLY A 215 5.01 -5.75 5.51
N GLY A 216 4.47 -6.87 5.06
CA GLY A 216 3.40 -7.58 5.72
C GLY A 216 2.86 -8.71 4.85
N ARG A 217 1.76 -9.30 5.33
CA ARG A 217 1.06 -10.37 4.62
C ARG A 217 0.19 -9.84 3.50
N VAL A 218 0.02 -10.63 2.46
CA VAL A 218 -0.89 -10.32 1.35
C VAL A 218 -1.85 -11.49 1.18
N ALA A 219 -3.15 -11.29 1.04
CA ALA A 219 -4.09 -12.32 0.62
C ALA A 219 -4.43 -12.15 -0.87
N ALA A 220 -4.56 -13.26 -1.60
CA ALA A 220 -5.07 -13.21 -2.96
C ALA A 220 -6.60 -13.10 -2.92
N GLU A 221 -7.16 -12.29 -3.82
CA GLU A 221 -8.59 -12.23 -4.07
C GLU A 221 -8.89 -12.65 -5.53
N ASN A 222 -10.17 -12.65 -5.89
CA ASN A 222 -10.59 -13.04 -7.23
C ASN A 222 -10.16 -12.00 -8.28
N THR A 223 -9.63 -12.48 -9.40
CA THR A 223 -9.50 -11.68 -10.62
C THR A 223 -10.89 -11.33 -11.15
N ARG A 224 -11.08 -10.09 -11.58
CA ARG A 224 -12.29 -9.63 -12.28
C ARG A 224 -11.94 -9.12 -13.67
N SER A 225 -12.79 -9.38 -14.65
CA SER A 225 -12.65 -8.81 -15.99
C SER A 225 -13.59 -7.62 -16.15
N VAL A 226 -13.08 -6.50 -16.65
CA VAL A 226 -13.87 -5.27 -16.90
C VAL A 226 -13.83 -4.91 -18.39
N PRO A 227 -14.89 -4.29 -18.94
CA PRO A 227 -14.89 -3.87 -20.34
C PRO A 227 -13.90 -2.73 -20.58
N ASP A 228 -13.15 -2.86 -21.67
CA ASP A 228 -12.32 -1.82 -22.28
C ASP A 228 -13.21 -0.91 -23.13
N GLU A 229 -13.52 0.27 -22.61
CA GLU A 229 -14.48 1.21 -23.19
C GLU A 229 -13.81 2.37 -23.94
N GLU A 230 -12.57 2.21 -24.44
CA GLU A 230 -11.95 3.18 -25.39
C GLU A 230 -12.69 3.27 -26.75
N SER A 231 -13.86 2.64 -26.91
CA SER A 231 -14.59 2.51 -28.20
C SER A 231 -15.95 3.21 -28.27
N GLN A 232 -16.32 4.10 -27.35
CA GLN A 232 -17.53 4.94 -27.54
C GLN A 232 -17.14 6.36 -27.95
N PRO A 233 -17.30 6.75 -29.23
CA PRO A 233 -17.21 8.15 -29.61
C PRO A 233 -18.39 8.91 -28.99
N VAL A 234 -18.10 10.12 -28.52
CA VAL A 234 -19.10 11.13 -28.12
C VAL A 234 -19.99 11.48 -29.31
#